data_AF-A0A1I2ID75-F1
#
_entry.id   AF-A0A1I2ID75-F1
#
_cell.length_a   1.000
_cell.length_b   1.000
_cell.length_c   1.000
_cell.angle_alpha   90.00
_cell.angle_beta   90.00
_cell.angle_gamma   90.00
#
_symmetry.space_group_name_H-M   'P 1'
#
loop_
_entity.id
_entity.type
_entity.pdbx_description
1 polymer ?
#
loop_
_entity_poly.entity_id
_entity_poly.type
_entity_poly.pdbx_seq_one_letter_code
_entity_poly.pdbx_strand_id
1 'polypeptide(L)'
;MNFPTPEDLEPDTPYFCDRDEILALYNRFCEAKKQKASSVAKTVKGWFYSEAKKCGWDGVHFVTNTKARTKYVGCVMWKMSTAPKPPAPETSSAKTPPKRIIKITIEDTGPGD
;
A
#
# COMPACT_ATOMS: atom_id res chain seq x y z
N MET A 1 6.43 -6.56 -22.43
CA MET A 1 6.34 -6.81 -20.97
C MET A 1 4.91 -7.09 -20.58
N ASN A 2 4.62 -8.34 -20.20
CA ASN A 2 3.32 -8.71 -19.64
C ASN A 2 3.30 -8.45 -18.13
N PHE A 3 2.12 -8.33 -17.53
CA PHE A 3 2.01 -8.21 -16.08
C PHE A 3 2.36 -9.58 -15.45
N PRO A 4 3.17 -9.62 -14.38
CA PRO A 4 3.57 -10.88 -13.74
C PRO A 4 2.37 -11.58 -13.09
N THR A 5 2.27 -12.90 -13.24
CA THR A 5 1.21 -13.72 -12.63
C THR A 5 1.82 -14.60 -11.53
N PRO A 6 1.08 -14.82 -10.42
CA PRO A 6 1.58 -15.61 -9.29
C PRO A 6 1.51 -17.12 -9.52
N GLU A 7 1.01 -17.58 -10.68
CA GLU A 7 0.87 -19.00 -11.02
C GLU A 7 2.23 -19.66 -11.27
N ASP A 8 3.22 -18.89 -11.72
CA ASP A 8 4.57 -19.38 -12.02
C ASP A 8 5.51 -19.28 -10.82
N LEU A 9 5.03 -18.72 -9.70
CA LEU A 9 5.83 -18.49 -8.50
C LEU A 9 5.59 -19.56 -7.46
N GLU A 10 6.66 -19.92 -6.76
CA GLU A 10 6.57 -20.79 -5.59
C GLU A 10 5.61 -20.16 -4.54
N PRO A 11 4.83 -21.00 -3.82
CA PRO A 11 3.95 -20.52 -2.77
C PRO A 11 4.74 -19.73 -1.72
N ASP A 12 4.13 -18.66 -1.19
CA ASP A 12 4.74 -17.75 -0.22
C ASP A 12 5.99 -16.99 -0.71
N THR A 13 6.38 -17.12 -1.98
CA THR A 13 7.48 -16.33 -2.56
C THR A 13 7.01 -14.95 -2.99
N PRO A 14 7.50 -13.86 -2.36
CA PRO A 14 7.18 -12.51 -2.79
C PRO A 14 7.90 -12.18 -4.10
N TYR A 15 7.18 -11.54 -5.02
CA TYR A 15 7.74 -11.04 -6.27
C TYR A 15 8.11 -9.57 -6.14
N PHE A 16 9.37 -9.24 -6.44
CA PHE A 16 9.83 -7.86 -6.49
C PHE A 16 9.74 -7.34 -7.93
N CYS A 17 9.10 -6.18 -8.09
CA CYS A 17 8.97 -5.48 -9.36
C CYS A 17 9.63 -4.10 -9.23
N ASP A 18 10.64 -3.86 -10.05
CA ASP A 18 11.43 -2.63 -10.00
C ASP A 18 10.61 -1.40 -10.44
N ARG A 19 11.07 -0.21 -10.04
CA ARG A 19 10.41 1.06 -10.44
C ARG A 19 10.21 1.16 -11.95
N ASP A 20 11.23 0.82 -12.72
CA ASP A 20 11.18 0.97 -14.18
C ASP A 20 10.19 0.00 -14.82
N GLU A 21 10.03 -1.21 -14.26
CA GLU A 21 8.99 -2.16 -14.69
C GLU A 21 7.59 -1.64 -14.39
N ILE A 22 7.35 -1.10 -13.18
CA ILE A 22 6.06 -0.51 -12.80
C ILE A 22 5.67 0.59 -13.81
N LEU A 23 6.62 1.47 -14.15
CA LEU A 23 6.39 2.55 -15.10
C LEU A 23 6.19 2.03 -16.52
N ALA A 24 6.96 1.04 -16.96
CA ALA A 24 6.81 0.42 -18.27
C ALA A 24 5.43 -0.23 -18.43
N LEU A 25 4.96 -0.97 -17.42
CA LEU A 25 3.65 -1.60 -17.39
C LEU A 25 2.52 -0.55 -17.46
N TYR A 26 2.60 0.49 -16.65
CA TYR A 26 1.60 1.58 -16.67
C TYR A 26 1.58 2.32 -18.02
N ASN A 27 2.75 2.66 -18.55
CA ASN A 27 2.87 3.40 -19.80
C ASN A 27 2.36 2.59 -20.99
N ARG A 28 2.55 1.26 -20.99
CA ARG A 28 1.98 0.37 -21.99
C ARG A 28 0.45 0.35 -21.94
N PHE A 29 -0.14 0.28 -20.74
CA PHE A 29 -1.59 0.37 -20.56
C PHE A 29 -2.16 1.72 -21.01
N CYS A 30 -1.40 2.79 -20.81
CA CYS A 30 -1.78 4.15 -21.17
C CYS A 30 -1.37 4.57 -22.59
N GLU A 31 -0.76 3.68 -23.39
CA GLU A 31 -0.22 4.02 -24.71
C GLU A 31 -1.31 4.58 -25.64
N ALA A 32 -2.49 3.96 -25.63
CA ALA A 32 -3.66 4.42 -26.38
C ALA A 32 -4.15 5.82 -25.95
N LYS A 33 -3.83 6.26 -24.73
CA LYS A 33 -4.23 7.55 -24.16
C LYS A 33 -3.13 8.61 -24.25
N LYS A 34 -1.97 8.29 -24.85
CA LYS A 34 -0.76 9.15 -24.90
C LYS A 34 -0.33 9.69 -23.53
N GLN A 35 -0.68 9.00 -22.46
CA GLN A 35 -0.28 9.36 -21.10
C GLN A 35 1.00 8.61 -20.75
N LYS A 36 2.02 9.34 -20.29
CA LYS A 36 3.26 8.77 -19.78
C LYS A 36 3.48 9.21 -18.33
N ALA A 37 3.77 8.23 -17.48
CA ALA A 37 4.23 8.45 -16.12
C ALA A 37 5.76 8.32 -16.07
N SER A 38 6.40 9.31 -15.44
CA SER A 38 7.84 9.29 -15.13
C SER A 38 8.10 9.01 -13.64
N SER A 39 7.04 8.83 -12.83
CA SER A 39 7.15 8.58 -11.40
C SER A 39 6.00 7.71 -10.88
N VAL A 40 6.27 6.95 -9.81
CA VAL A 40 5.28 6.09 -9.14
C VAL A 40 4.37 6.95 -8.24
N ALA A 41 3.54 7.77 -8.90
CA ALA A 41 2.58 8.66 -8.28
C ALA A 41 1.34 7.91 -7.77
N LYS A 42 0.42 8.62 -7.11
CA LYS A 42 -0.82 8.04 -6.57
C LYS A 42 -1.63 7.29 -7.65
N THR A 43 -1.72 7.85 -8.85
CA THR A 43 -2.43 7.25 -9.99
C THR A 43 -1.81 5.92 -10.42
N VAL A 44 -0.49 5.88 -10.60
CA VAL A 44 0.24 4.66 -10.97
C VAL A 44 0.05 3.58 -9.90
N LYS A 45 0.16 3.94 -8.62
CA LYS A 45 -0.05 3.00 -7.51
C LYS A 45 -1.47 2.44 -7.46
N GLY A 46 -2.48 3.30 -7.66
CA GLY A 46 -3.87 2.88 -7.67
C GLY A 46 -4.19 1.93 -8.83
N TRP A 47 -3.68 2.26 -10.02
CA TRP A 47 -3.78 1.37 -11.19
C TRP A 47 -3.09 0.03 -10.92
N PHE A 48 -1.83 0.07 -10.49
CA PHE A 48 -1.01 -1.13 -10.30
C PHE A 48 -1.60 -2.08 -9.26
N TYR A 49 -2.14 -1.54 -8.14
CA TYR A 49 -2.83 -2.35 -7.14
C TYR A 49 -4.08 -3.04 -7.71
N SER A 50 -4.85 -2.32 -8.54
CA SER A 50 -6.05 -2.87 -9.18
C SER A 50 -5.68 -3.96 -10.19
N GLU A 51 -4.62 -3.76 -10.95
CA GLU A 51 -4.14 -4.72 -11.94
C GLU A 51 -3.56 -5.97 -11.28
N ALA A 52 -2.76 -5.81 -10.22
CA ALA A 52 -2.25 -6.92 -9.43
C ALA A 52 -3.38 -7.79 -8.87
N LYS A 53 -4.45 -7.20 -8.32
CA LYS A 53 -5.62 -7.98 -7.89
C LYS A 53 -6.28 -8.76 -9.01
N LYS A 54 -6.43 -8.18 -10.21
CA LYS A 54 -7.00 -8.90 -11.37
C LYS A 54 -6.13 -10.07 -11.80
N CYS A 55 -4.82 -9.94 -11.67
CA CYS A 55 -3.85 -10.99 -11.96
C CYS A 55 -3.70 -12.02 -10.83
N GLY A 56 -4.54 -11.97 -9.78
CA GLY A 56 -4.58 -12.99 -8.72
C GLY A 56 -3.60 -12.75 -7.57
N TRP A 57 -3.05 -11.55 -7.43
CA TRP A 57 -2.23 -11.16 -6.29
C TRP A 57 -3.09 -10.70 -5.11
N ASP A 58 -2.73 -11.11 -3.90
CA ASP A 58 -3.45 -10.72 -2.67
C ASP A 58 -3.05 -9.32 -2.19
N GLY A 59 -1.79 -8.94 -2.42
CA GLY A 59 -1.29 -7.65 -1.95
C GLY A 59 -0.10 -7.13 -2.73
N VAL A 60 0.08 -5.81 -2.60
CA VAL A 60 1.20 -5.05 -3.16
C VAL A 60 1.69 -4.07 -2.10
N HIS A 61 3.00 -3.97 -1.91
CA HIS A 61 3.66 -3.00 -1.04
C HIS A 61 4.70 -2.22 -1.81
N PHE A 62 4.57 -0.90 -1.86
CA PHE A 62 5.54 -0.04 -2.55
C PHE A 62 6.72 0.25 -1.63
N VAL A 63 7.92 -0.11 -2.08
CA VAL A 63 9.15 0.07 -1.32
C VAL A 63 9.70 1.47 -1.58
N THR A 64 9.93 2.21 -0.51
CA THR A 64 10.54 3.54 -0.57
C THR A 64 11.99 3.52 -0.13
N ASN A 65 12.85 4.22 -0.86
CA ASN A 65 14.22 4.48 -0.41
C ASN A 65 14.31 5.93 0.10
N THR A 66 14.46 6.08 1.40
CA THR A 66 14.54 7.39 2.07
C THR A 66 15.85 8.13 1.80
N LYS A 67 16.89 7.43 1.34
CA LYS A 67 18.19 8.01 1.00
C LYS A 67 18.32 8.41 -0.47
N ALA A 68 17.45 7.91 -1.35
CA ALA A 68 17.50 8.20 -2.77
C ALA A 68 16.70 9.47 -3.12
N ARG A 69 17.15 10.22 -4.15
CA ARG A 69 16.35 11.30 -4.76
C ARG A 69 14.98 10.81 -5.22
N THR A 70 14.90 9.53 -5.62
CA THR A 70 13.67 8.90 -6.06
C THR A 70 13.00 8.18 -4.90
N LYS A 71 11.80 8.66 -4.52
CA LYS A 71 11.06 8.19 -3.34
C LYS A 71 10.74 6.69 -3.37
N TYR A 72 10.49 6.11 -4.53
CA TYR A 72 10.11 4.70 -4.69
C TYR A 72 11.16 3.96 -5.51
N VAL A 73 11.58 2.78 -5.03
CA VAL A 73 12.53 1.91 -5.74
C VAL A 73 11.86 0.73 -6.44
N GLY A 74 10.66 0.36 -6.00
CA GLY A 74 9.90 -0.73 -6.61
C GLY A 74 8.66 -1.08 -5.78
N CYS A 75 8.11 -2.26 -6.02
CA CYS A 75 7.07 -2.85 -5.21
C CYS A 75 7.31 -4.34 -4.99
N VAL A 76 6.78 -4.84 -3.88
CA VAL A 76 6.73 -6.27 -3.57
C VAL A 76 5.28 -6.71 -3.68
N MET A 77 5.04 -7.83 -4.35
CA MET A 77 3.74 -8.44 -4.56
C MET A 77 3.74 -9.83 -3.93
N TRP A 78 2.63 -10.25 -3.33
CA TRP A 78 2.52 -11.56 -2.71
C TRP A 78 1.13 -12.15 -2.89
N LYS A 79 1.10 -13.48 -2.83
CA LYS A 79 -0.12 -14.29 -2.71
C LYS A 79 -0.15 -14.86 -1.30
N MET A 80 -1.26 -14.72 -0.60
CA MET A 80 -1.44 -15.43 0.66
C MET A 80 -1.69 -16.89 0.33
N SER A 81 -0.81 -17.77 0.78
CA SER A 81 -1.08 -19.20 0.74
C SER A 81 -2.32 -19.44 1.61
N THR A 82 -3.41 -19.91 0.99
CA THR A 82 -4.66 -20.28 1.67
C THR A 82 -4.50 -21.58 2.47
N ALA A 83 -3.39 -21.74 3.18
CA ALA A 83 -3.35 -22.68 4.28
C ALA A 83 -4.35 -22.19 5.34
N PRO A 84 -5.24 -23.05 5.87
CA PRO A 84 -6.15 -22.67 6.94
C PRO A 84 -5.28 -22.19 8.11
N LYS A 85 -5.33 -20.89 8.38
CA LYS A 85 -4.70 -20.30 9.56
C LYS A 85 -5.22 -21.09 10.77
N PRO A 86 -4.37 -21.76 11.59
CA PRO A 86 -4.84 -22.25 12.88
C PRO A 86 -5.49 -21.07 13.61
N PRO A 87 -6.66 -21.26 14.25
CA PRO A 87 -7.46 -20.15 14.77
C PRO A 87 -6.57 -19.24 15.60
N ALA A 88 -6.37 -18.00 15.12
CA ALA A 88 -5.59 -17.02 15.84
C ALA A 88 -6.31 -16.75 17.17
N PRO A 89 -5.61 -16.76 18.32
CA PRO A 89 -6.20 -16.21 19.53
C PRO A 89 -6.54 -14.75 19.27
N GLU A 90 -7.80 -14.41 19.48
CA GLU A 90 -8.35 -13.08 19.30
C GLU A 90 -7.51 -12.07 20.09
N THR A 91 -6.90 -11.10 19.42
CA THR A 91 -6.47 -9.87 20.09
C THR A 91 -7.01 -8.70 19.31
N SER A 92 -8.18 -8.28 19.77
CA SER A 92 -8.79 -6.98 19.55
C SER A 92 -7.74 -5.87 19.69
N SER A 93 -7.57 -5.07 18.65
CA SER A 93 -7.01 -3.72 18.77
C SER A 93 -7.51 -2.84 17.64
N ALA A 94 -8.73 -2.34 17.84
CA ALA A 94 -9.20 -1.14 17.18
C ALA A 94 -8.30 0.04 17.58
N LYS A 95 -7.58 0.62 16.63
CA LYS A 95 -6.79 1.84 16.85
C LYS A 95 -7.46 3.02 16.14
N THR A 96 -8.48 3.56 16.80
CA THR A 96 -9.08 4.87 16.48
C THR A 96 -8.06 5.99 16.79
N PRO A 97 -7.90 7.02 15.94
CA PRO A 97 -6.94 8.11 16.19
C PRO A 97 -7.41 9.02 17.34
N PRO A 98 -6.51 9.60 18.15
CA PRO A 98 -6.90 10.49 19.24
C PRO A 98 -7.27 11.89 18.70
N LYS A 99 -8.50 12.34 18.98
CA LYS A 99 -8.90 13.75 18.88
C LYS A 99 -8.38 14.51 20.10
N ARG A 100 -7.57 15.56 19.89
CA ARG A 100 -7.22 16.55 20.92
C ARG A 100 -8.49 17.26 21.41
N ILE A 101 -8.83 17.13 22.68
CA ILE A 101 -9.70 18.07 23.41
C ILE A 101 -8.82 18.79 24.43
N ILE A 102 -8.73 20.10 24.31
CA ILE A 102 -8.14 20.98 25.32
C ILE A 102 -9.34 21.48 26.13
N LYS A 103 -9.48 21.02 27.39
CA LYS A 103 -10.41 21.63 28.35
C LYS A 103 -9.59 22.54 29.26
N ILE A 104 -9.78 23.84 29.07
CA ILE A 104 -9.31 24.87 30.00
C ILE A 104 -10.48 25.07 30.97
N THR A 105 -10.34 24.61 32.21
CA THR A 105 -11.30 24.93 33.27
C THR A 105 -10.76 26.15 34.01
N ILE A 106 -11.50 27.24 33.96
CA ILE A 106 -11.33 28.43 34.78
C ILE A 106 -12.26 28.21 35.98
N GLU A 107 -11.71 28.05 37.19
CA GLU A 107 -12.52 28.10 38.41
C GLU A 107 -12.51 29.54 38.92
N ASP A 108 -13.67 30.17 38.70
CA ASP A 108 -14.08 31.47 39.21
C ASP A 108 -14.59 31.35 40.65
N THR A 109 -14.46 32.46 41.37
CA THR A 109 -14.59 32.63 42.81
C THR A 109 -16.05 32.52 43.27
N GLY A 110 -16.31 31.73 44.33
CA GLY A 110 -17.59 31.73 45.04
C GLY A 110 -17.43 32.33 46.45
N PRO A 111 -18.33 33.21 46.92
CA PRO A 111 -18.29 33.79 48.26
C PRO A 111 -19.06 32.90 49.27
N GLY A 112 -18.62 32.91 50.52
CA GLY A 112 -19.30 32.20 51.61
C GLY A 112 -19.03 32.85 52.97
N ASP A 113 -20.03 33.61 53.42
CA ASP A 113 -20.37 34.12 54.76
C ASP A 113 -19.28 34.79 55.62
#